data_AF-K5YCY1-F1
#
_entry.id   AF-K5YCY1-F1
#
_cell.length_a   1.000
_cell.length_b   1.000
_cell.length_c   1.000
_cell.angle_alpha   90.00
_cell.angle_beta   90.00
_cell.angle_gamma   90.00
#
_symmetry.space_group_name_H-M   'P 1'
#
loop_
_entity.id
_entity.type
_entity.pdbx_description
1 polymer ?
#
loop_
_entity_poly.entity_id
_entity_poly.type
_entity_poly.pdbx_seq_one_letter_code
_entity_poly.pdbx_strand_id
1 'polypeptide(L)'
;MNIFEGYVGIRLWDGQLVDDVIFSLLLFLFIVFSFVFRANFQLFVKMLKDAFLVKERQNLFDDVVGKSVFFFRNFMTFQVLFLSSIALIAIGRIYGFINYMEWQAVLSTIGTVFCVLFLFYQFKQCCYYLLGSVFADPNKYKLWKTSYNAIMGIWGVSLYIPVLWLVFVGTHVTIPIAMFCIFYILCRFVIIYKTIRIFHKKSTGLLYISLYLCTQEILPLVFLYEGMVYLYNFIETSTLWH
;
A
#
# COMPACT_ATOMS: atom_id res chain seq x y z
N MET A 1 4.34 64.37 -6.34
CA MET A 1 3.47 63.30 -5.81
C MET A 1 3.89 62.03 -6.53
N ASN A 2 4.88 61.31 -5.98
CA ASN A 2 5.46 60.15 -6.64
C ASN A 2 4.64 58.91 -6.28
N ILE A 3 3.95 58.38 -7.28
CA ILE A 3 3.16 57.16 -7.20
C ILE A 3 4.14 56.00 -7.04
N PHE A 4 4.12 55.38 -5.87
CA PHE A 4 4.85 54.13 -5.58
C PHE A 4 4.18 53.03 -6.42
N GLU A 5 4.77 52.71 -7.58
CA GLU A 5 4.43 51.49 -8.30
C GLU A 5 4.96 50.30 -7.48
N GLY A 6 4.05 49.64 -6.76
CA GLY A 6 4.36 48.36 -6.13
C GLY A 6 4.73 47.35 -7.22
N TYR A 7 5.91 46.73 -7.10
CA TYR A 7 6.31 45.64 -7.97
C TYR A 7 5.22 44.56 -7.99
N VAL A 8 4.68 44.27 -9.17
CA VAL A 8 3.75 43.16 -9.37
C VAL A 8 4.50 41.88 -9.05
N GLY A 9 4.12 41.23 -7.93
CA GLY A 9 4.72 39.96 -7.53
C GLY A 9 4.56 38.94 -8.65
N ILE A 10 5.68 38.34 -9.07
CA ILE A 10 5.67 37.19 -9.97
C ILE A 10 4.87 36.10 -9.26
N ARG A 11 3.82 35.57 -9.89
CA ARG A 11 3.07 34.45 -9.31
C ARG A 11 4.06 33.31 -9.08
N LEU A 12 4.17 32.88 -7.82
CA LEU A 12 4.84 31.62 -7.50
C LEU A 12 4.23 30.56 -8.41
N TRP A 13 5.07 29.82 -9.10
CA TRP A 13 4.65 28.82 -10.07
C TRP A 13 3.76 27.80 -9.35
N ASP A 14 2.48 27.70 -9.73
CA ASP A 14 1.47 26.92 -8.98
C ASP A 14 1.89 25.44 -8.79
N GLY A 15 2.75 24.90 -9.67
CA GLY A 15 3.34 23.58 -9.52
C GLY A 15 4.23 23.40 -8.27
N GLN A 16 4.94 24.45 -7.84
CA GLN A 16 5.79 24.40 -6.64
C GLN A 16 4.95 24.19 -5.37
N LEU A 17 3.79 24.85 -5.31
CA LEU A 17 2.91 24.80 -4.16
C LEU A 17 2.23 23.43 -4.02
N VAL A 18 1.96 22.75 -5.14
CA VAL A 18 1.49 21.37 -5.15
C VAL A 18 2.53 20.41 -4.58
N ASP A 19 3.79 20.56 -4.95
CA ASP A 19 4.87 19.69 -4.49
C ASP A 19 5.20 19.92 -3.01
N ASP A 20 5.11 21.17 -2.54
CA ASP A 20 5.22 21.53 -1.12
C ASP A 20 4.14 20.86 -0.25
N VAL A 21 2.91 20.72 -0.78
CA VAL A 21 1.82 20.02 -0.09
C VAL A 21 2.10 18.51 0.03
N ILE A 22 2.54 17.84 -1.04
CA ILE A 22 2.92 16.42 -0.97
C ILE A 22 4.07 16.25 0.03
N PHE A 23 5.06 17.15 -0.03
CA PHE A 23 6.20 17.13 0.86
C PHE A 23 5.78 17.22 2.32
N SER A 24 4.93 18.19 2.66
CA SER A 24 4.40 18.38 4.01
C SER A 24 3.65 17.14 4.51
N LEU A 25 2.84 16.51 3.65
CA LEU A 25 2.14 15.26 3.96
C LEU A 25 3.10 14.09 4.22
N LEU A 26 4.13 13.91 3.39
CA LEU A 26 5.15 12.88 3.56
C LEU A 26 5.96 13.08 4.83
N LEU A 27 6.37 14.32 5.10
CA LEU A 27 7.12 14.69 6.28
C LEU A 27 6.28 14.44 7.54
N PHE A 28 5.02 14.87 7.56
CA PHE A 28 4.10 14.59 8.65
C PHE A 28 3.95 13.09 8.90
N LEU A 29 3.75 12.29 7.85
CA LEU A 29 3.68 10.83 7.96
C LEU A 29 4.96 10.24 8.54
N PHE A 30 6.13 10.72 8.10
CA PHE A 30 7.43 10.24 8.56
C PHE A 30 7.71 10.60 10.03
N ILE A 31 7.30 11.79 10.48
CA ILE A 31 7.37 12.19 11.90
C ILE A 31 6.49 11.27 12.75
N VAL A 32 5.23 11.05 12.35
CA VAL A 32 4.32 10.16 13.08
C VAL A 32 4.88 8.73 13.10
N PHE A 33 5.42 8.25 11.98
CA PHE A 33 6.09 6.95 11.92
C PHE A 33 7.26 6.85 12.91
N SER A 34 8.13 7.86 12.94
CA SER A 34 9.27 7.92 13.86
C SER A 34 8.84 7.89 15.33
N PHE A 35 7.77 8.61 15.67
CA PHE A 35 7.19 8.61 17.01
C PHE A 35 6.61 7.23 17.37
N VAL A 36 5.82 6.62 16.48
CA VAL A 36 5.23 5.29 16.68
C VAL A 36 6.30 4.21 16.78
N PHE A 37 7.34 4.30 15.96
CA PHE A 37 8.50 3.40 15.99
C PHE A 37 9.23 3.46 17.33
N ARG A 38 9.50 4.68 17.84
CA ARG A 38 10.14 4.87 19.14
C ARG A 38 9.28 4.36 20.30
N ALA A 39 7.98 4.66 20.28
CA ALA A 39 7.06 4.24 21.33
C ALA A 39 6.84 2.72 21.35
N ASN A 40 6.91 2.05 20.20
CA ASN A 40 6.55 0.63 20.03
C ASN A 40 7.68 -0.22 19.44
N PHE A 41 8.94 0.10 19.75
CA PHE A 41 10.11 -0.58 19.16
C PHE A 41 10.07 -2.11 19.34
N GLN A 42 9.63 -2.59 20.50
CA GLN A 42 9.48 -4.03 20.75
C GLN A 42 8.48 -4.69 19.80
N LEU A 43 7.37 -4.00 19.49
CA LEU A 43 6.36 -4.48 18.53
C LEU A 43 6.90 -4.49 17.10
N PHE A 44 7.77 -3.53 16.75
CA PHE A 44 8.45 -3.52 15.45
C PHE A 44 9.42 -4.70 15.30
N VAL A 45 10.24 -4.98 16.31
CA VAL A 45 11.12 -6.15 16.30
C VAL A 45 10.31 -7.45 16.24
N LYS A 46 9.18 -7.52 16.96
CA LYS A 46 8.26 -8.65 16.88
C LYS A 46 7.68 -8.79 15.47
N MET A 47 7.27 -7.70 14.83
CA MET A 47 6.78 -7.67 13.45
C MET A 47 7.83 -8.21 12.47
N LEU A 48 9.09 -7.76 12.57
CA LEU A 48 10.18 -8.27 11.74
C LEU A 48 10.37 -9.79 11.93
N LYS A 49 10.42 -10.24 13.18
CA LYS A 49 10.52 -11.68 13.49
C LYS A 49 9.33 -12.45 12.93
N ASP A 50 8.11 -11.92 13.05
CA ASP A 50 6.88 -12.54 12.56
C ASP A 50 6.76 -12.55 11.03
N ALA A 51 7.57 -11.77 10.31
CA ALA A 51 7.66 -11.82 8.86
C ALA A 51 8.71 -12.81 8.36
N PHE A 52 9.87 -12.93 9.02
CA PHE A 52 10.93 -13.87 8.61
C PHE A 52 10.74 -15.27 9.19
N LEU A 53 10.40 -15.38 10.47
CA LEU A 53 10.20 -16.65 11.17
C LEU A 53 8.73 -17.04 11.11
N VAL A 54 8.46 -18.29 10.78
CA VAL A 54 7.13 -18.89 11.00
C VAL A 54 7.20 -19.58 12.36
N LYS A 55 6.63 -18.95 13.37
CA LYS A 55 6.61 -19.47 14.73
C LYS A 55 5.50 -20.53 14.81
N GLU A 56 5.86 -21.81 14.89
CA GLU A 56 4.88 -22.90 15.06
C GLU A 56 4.26 -22.94 16.47
N ARG A 57 4.87 -22.32 17.48
CA ARG A 57 4.35 -22.23 18.85
C ARG A 57 4.02 -20.78 19.23
N GLN A 58 2.75 -20.54 19.58
CA GLN A 58 2.31 -19.30 20.22
C GLN A 58 2.86 -19.28 21.65
N ASN A 59 3.56 -18.21 22.05
CA ASN A 59 3.97 -18.05 23.43
C ASN A 59 2.74 -17.58 24.23
N LEU A 60 2.40 -18.30 25.29
CA LEU A 60 1.27 -18.02 26.20
C LEU A 60 1.32 -16.62 26.87
N PHE A 61 2.46 -15.93 26.81
CA PHE A 61 2.70 -14.64 27.47
C PHE A 61 2.59 -13.41 26.54
N ASP A 62 2.22 -13.59 25.27
CA ASP A 62 2.14 -12.50 24.28
C ASP A 62 0.79 -11.72 24.30
N ASP A 63 -0.19 -12.11 25.12
CA ASP A 63 -1.55 -11.53 25.14
C ASP A 63 -1.68 -10.21 25.94
N VAL A 64 -0.64 -9.78 26.67
CA VAL A 64 -0.73 -8.63 27.62
C VAL A 64 -0.73 -7.25 26.93
N VAL A 65 -0.64 -7.17 25.60
CA VAL A 65 -0.39 -5.92 24.86
C VAL A 65 -1.49 -5.62 23.81
N GLY A 66 -2.76 -5.94 24.09
CA GLY A 66 -3.83 -5.87 23.09
C GLY A 66 -4.07 -4.48 22.47
N LYS A 67 -4.07 -3.41 23.28
CA LYS A 67 -4.46 -2.07 22.81
C LYS A 67 -3.39 -1.36 21.97
N SER A 68 -2.13 -1.41 22.39
CA SER A 68 -1.02 -0.82 21.63
C SER A 68 -0.66 -1.63 20.38
N VAL A 69 -0.87 -2.95 20.39
CA VAL A 69 -0.73 -3.79 19.18
C VAL A 69 -1.78 -3.40 18.13
N PHE A 70 -3.04 -3.19 18.52
CA PHE A 70 -4.08 -2.76 17.57
C PHE A 70 -3.73 -1.42 16.93
N PHE A 71 -3.36 -0.42 17.74
CA PHE A 71 -2.96 0.89 17.25
C PHE A 71 -1.76 0.81 16.29
N PHE A 72 -0.70 0.10 16.68
CA PHE A 72 0.49 -0.08 15.86
C PHE A 72 0.15 -0.74 14.51
N ARG A 73 -0.63 -1.83 14.51
CA ARG A 73 -0.98 -2.56 13.29
C ARG A 73 -1.81 -1.72 12.32
N ASN A 74 -2.77 -0.97 12.85
CA ASN A 74 -3.60 -0.07 12.03
C ASN A 74 -2.77 1.06 11.45
N PHE A 75 -1.87 1.66 12.24
CA PHE A 75 -0.98 2.70 11.76
C PHE A 75 -0.06 2.21 10.64
N MET A 76 0.56 1.02 10.79
CA MET A 76 1.40 0.43 9.75
C MET A 76 0.61 0.19 8.46
N THR A 77 -0.65 -0.24 8.56
CA THR A 77 -1.50 -0.46 7.39
C THR A 77 -1.90 0.86 6.72
N PHE A 78 -2.27 1.86 7.51
CA PHE A 78 -2.57 3.20 7.04
C PHE A 78 -1.39 3.79 6.26
N GLN A 79 -0.18 3.68 6.81
CA GLN A 79 1.05 4.16 6.19
C GLN A 79 1.29 3.52 4.82
N VAL A 80 1.11 2.21 4.67
CA VAL A 80 1.26 1.50 3.39
C VAL A 80 0.29 2.06 2.33
N LEU A 81 -0.98 2.19 2.71
CA LEU A 81 -2.03 2.68 1.80
C LEU A 81 -1.80 4.14 1.40
N PHE A 82 -1.35 4.96 2.35
CA PHE A 82 -1.07 6.37 2.09
C PHE A 82 0.16 6.54 1.18
N LEU A 83 1.26 5.84 1.45
CA LEU A 83 2.47 5.86 0.60
C LEU A 83 2.19 5.33 -0.81
N SER A 84 1.42 4.27 -0.95
CA SER A 84 1.02 3.75 -2.26
C SER A 84 0.12 4.72 -3.04
N SER A 85 -0.77 5.45 -2.35
CA SER A 85 -1.58 6.52 -2.98
C SER A 85 -0.70 7.63 -3.56
N ILE A 86 0.28 8.10 -2.77
CA ILE A 86 1.23 9.13 -3.22
C ILE A 86 2.08 8.61 -4.37
N ALA A 87 2.55 7.36 -4.31
CA ALA A 87 3.32 6.74 -5.38
C ALA A 87 2.54 6.72 -6.71
N LEU A 88 1.29 6.27 -6.69
CA LEU A 88 0.44 6.19 -7.88
C LEU A 88 0.17 7.57 -8.48
N ILE A 89 -0.04 8.59 -7.65
CA ILE A 89 -0.27 9.96 -8.12
C ILE A 89 1.01 10.58 -8.68
N ALA A 90 2.16 10.35 -8.04
CA ALA A 90 3.46 10.79 -8.56
C ALA A 90 3.73 10.16 -9.94
N ILE A 91 3.47 8.86 -10.10
CA ILE A 91 3.60 8.16 -11.38
C ILE A 91 2.62 8.72 -12.41
N GLY A 92 1.35 8.91 -12.04
CA GLY A 92 0.32 9.45 -12.93
C GLY A 92 0.64 10.87 -13.42
N ARG A 93 1.30 11.70 -12.59
CA ARG A 93 1.80 13.01 -12.99
C ARG A 93 2.94 12.93 -14.00
N ILE A 94 3.89 12.02 -13.79
CA ILE A 94 5.06 11.91 -14.66
C ILE A 94 4.67 11.47 -16.07
N TYR A 95 3.69 10.58 -16.19
CA TYR A 95 3.15 10.16 -17.48
C TYR A 95 2.12 11.16 -18.09
N GLY A 96 1.83 12.27 -17.41
CA GLY A 96 0.92 13.31 -17.91
C GLY A 96 -0.56 12.95 -17.88
N PHE A 97 -0.96 11.84 -17.26
CA PHE A 97 -2.38 11.49 -17.06
C PHE A 97 -3.09 12.47 -16.11
N ILE A 98 -2.31 13.13 -15.27
CA ILE A 98 -2.79 13.98 -14.19
C ILE A 98 -2.08 15.33 -14.29
N ASN A 99 -2.80 16.35 -14.75
CA ASN A 99 -2.34 17.74 -14.76
C ASN A 99 -3.18 18.55 -13.78
N TYR A 100 -2.68 18.70 -12.55
CA TYR A 100 -3.32 19.58 -11.57
C TYR A 100 -2.51 20.87 -11.47
N MET A 101 -3.17 22.01 -11.69
CA MET A 101 -2.62 23.33 -11.37
C MET A 101 -2.99 23.76 -9.95
N GLU A 102 -3.96 23.12 -9.28
CA GLU A 102 -4.46 23.54 -7.97
C GLU A 102 -4.21 22.52 -6.85
N TRP A 103 -3.78 23.01 -5.68
CA TRP A 103 -3.58 22.24 -4.45
C TRP A 103 -4.81 21.48 -3.93
N GLN A 104 -6.03 22.01 -4.09
CA GLN A 104 -7.25 21.39 -3.60
C GLN A 104 -7.59 20.14 -4.43
N ALA A 105 -7.38 20.21 -5.75
CA ALA A 105 -7.56 19.08 -6.64
C ALA A 105 -6.58 17.95 -6.32
N VAL A 106 -5.33 18.27 -5.99
CA VAL A 106 -4.32 17.28 -5.59
C VAL A 106 -4.71 16.60 -4.29
N LEU A 107 -5.15 17.36 -3.29
CA LEU A 107 -5.55 16.80 -1.99
C LEU A 107 -6.80 15.92 -2.12
N SER A 108 -7.78 16.36 -2.92
CA SER A 108 -8.97 15.58 -3.25
C SER A 108 -8.61 14.28 -3.94
N THR A 109 -7.68 14.30 -4.89
CA THR A 109 -7.29 13.10 -5.66
C THR A 109 -6.44 12.13 -4.87
N ILE A 110 -5.56 12.62 -3.98
CA ILE A 110 -4.92 11.78 -2.95
C ILE A 110 -5.99 11.12 -2.08
N GLY A 111 -6.99 11.88 -1.64
CA GLY A 111 -8.10 11.38 -0.84
C GLY A 111 -8.93 10.31 -1.56
N THR A 112 -9.24 10.50 -2.84
CA THR A 112 -10.03 9.52 -3.62
C THR A 112 -9.24 8.25 -3.89
N VAL A 113 -7.98 8.35 -4.32
CA VAL A 113 -7.12 7.18 -4.54
C VAL A 113 -6.92 6.40 -3.24
N PHE A 114 -6.67 7.11 -2.13
CA PHE A 114 -6.57 6.50 -0.82
C PHE A 114 -7.86 5.78 -0.41
N CYS A 115 -9.02 6.40 -0.63
CA CYS A 115 -10.32 5.80 -0.33
C CYS A 115 -10.55 4.52 -1.15
N VAL A 116 -10.24 4.55 -2.45
CA VAL A 116 -10.35 3.37 -3.33
C VAL A 116 -9.43 2.24 -2.86
N LEU A 117 -8.16 2.55 -2.55
CA LEU A 117 -7.21 1.56 -2.03
C LEU A 117 -7.64 1.00 -0.67
N PHE A 118 -8.18 1.85 0.20
CA PHE A 118 -8.70 1.44 1.50
C PHE A 118 -9.90 0.50 1.35
N LEU A 119 -10.88 0.84 0.52
CA LEU A 119 -12.03 -0.04 0.24
C LEU A 119 -11.59 -1.38 -0.36
N PHE A 120 -10.63 -1.35 -1.29
CA PHE A 120 -10.06 -2.56 -1.87
C PHE A 120 -9.34 -3.42 -0.82
N TYR A 121 -8.60 -2.80 0.09
CA TYR A 121 -7.97 -3.49 1.21
C TYR A 121 -9.02 -4.13 2.15
N GLN A 122 -10.09 -3.41 2.49
CA GLN A 122 -11.18 -3.93 3.32
C GLN A 122 -11.90 -5.09 2.65
N PHE A 123 -12.15 -5.01 1.35
CA PHE A 123 -12.71 -6.11 0.56
C PHE A 123 -11.79 -7.35 0.63
N LYS A 124 -10.48 -7.18 0.40
CA LYS A 124 -9.52 -8.28 0.55
C LYS A 124 -9.52 -8.89 1.94
N GLN A 125 -9.56 -8.05 2.98
CA GLN A 125 -9.60 -8.50 4.36
C GLN A 125 -10.89 -9.28 4.69
N CYS A 126 -12.02 -8.89 4.09
CA CYS A 126 -13.29 -9.59 4.19
C CYS A 126 -13.21 -10.98 3.55
N CYS A 127 -12.71 -11.07 2.31
CA CYS A 127 -12.50 -12.36 1.64
C CYS A 127 -11.58 -13.27 2.47
N TYR A 128 -10.47 -12.75 3.00
CA TYR A 128 -9.59 -13.54 3.88
C TYR A 128 -10.29 -14.00 5.16
N TYR A 129 -11.19 -13.20 5.72
CA TYR A 129 -11.97 -13.59 6.89
C TYR A 129 -12.97 -14.71 6.56
N LEU A 130 -13.69 -14.60 5.44
CA LEU A 130 -14.61 -15.65 4.99
C LEU A 130 -13.89 -16.96 4.73
N LEU A 131 -12.77 -16.92 3.98
CA LEU A 131 -11.97 -18.11 3.70
C LEU A 131 -11.39 -18.72 4.98
N GLY A 132 -10.88 -17.88 5.88
CA GLY A 132 -10.32 -18.30 7.16
C GLY A 132 -11.36 -18.90 8.10
N SER A 133 -12.58 -18.37 8.12
CA SER A 133 -13.66 -18.86 8.98
C SER A 133 -14.23 -20.20 8.51
N VAL A 134 -14.27 -20.46 7.20
CA VAL A 134 -14.90 -21.66 6.63
C VAL A 134 -13.94 -22.85 6.59
N PHE A 135 -12.66 -22.64 6.24
CA PHE A 135 -11.74 -23.74 5.91
C PHE A 135 -10.53 -23.86 6.86
N ALA A 136 -10.22 -22.85 7.68
CA ALA A 136 -9.01 -22.83 8.50
C ALA A 136 -9.29 -23.01 10.00
N ASP A 137 -8.38 -23.72 10.69
CA ASP A 137 -8.36 -23.76 12.16
C ASP A 137 -8.19 -22.31 12.70
N PRO A 138 -8.97 -21.85 13.69
CA PRO A 138 -8.97 -20.46 14.14
C PRO A 138 -7.59 -19.99 14.65
N ASN A 139 -6.83 -20.89 15.27
CA ASN A 139 -5.47 -20.60 15.75
C ASN A 139 -4.47 -20.38 14.59
N LYS A 140 -4.60 -21.15 13.50
CA LYS A 140 -3.77 -20.99 12.30
C LYS A 140 -4.14 -19.73 11.54
N TYR A 141 -5.43 -19.41 11.46
CA TYR A 141 -5.90 -18.17 10.86
C TYR A 141 -5.41 -16.95 11.65
N LYS A 142 -5.46 -16.96 13.00
CA LYS A 142 -4.90 -15.89 13.85
C LYS A 142 -3.39 -15.71 13.62
N LEU A 143 -2.65 -16.81 13.47
CA LEU A 143 -1.21 -16.79 13.13
C LEU A 143 -0.98 -16.20 11.74
N TRP A 144 -1.70 -16.67 10.73
CA TRP A 144 -1.60 -16.18 9.35
C TRP A 144 -1.94 -14.68 9.26
N LYS A 145 -3.02 -14.22 9.91
CA LYS A 145 -3.42 -12.81 9.97
C LYS A 145 -2.34 -11.93 10.63
N THR A 146 -1.63 -12.47 11.62
CA THR A 146 -0.53 -11.76 12.29
C THR A 146 0.68 -11.63 11.36
N SER A 147 1.09 -12.73 10.71
CA SER A 147 2.14 -12.70 9.70
C SER A 147 1.80 -11.83 8.48
N TYR A 148 0.56 -11.84 8.00
CA TYR A 148 0.10 -10.99 6.91
C TYR A 148 0.27 -9.51 7.23
N ASN A 149 -0.19 -9.09 8.41
CA ASN A 149 -0.02 -7.70 8.85
C ASN A 149 1.44 -7.32 9.04
N ALA A 150 2.29 -8.27 9.46
CA ALA A 150 3.72 -8.04 9.58
C ALA A 150 4.39 -7.81 8.21
N ILE A 151 4.04 -8.62 7.21
CA ILE A 151 4.52 -8.45 5.84
C ILE A 151 4.05 -7.11 5.26
N MET A 152 2.78 -6.75 5.46
CA MET A 152 2.26 -5.44 5.05
C MET A 152 3.03 -4.30 5.71
N GLY A 153 3.32 -4.39 7.02
CA GLY A 153 4.11 -3.38 7.72
C GLY A 153 5.54 -3.24 7.19
N ILE A 154 6.22 -4.35 6.90
CA ILE A 154 7.57 -4.31 6.29
C ILE A 154 7.52 -3.67 4.91
N TRP A 155 6.54 -4.04 4.08
CA TRP A 155 6.36 -3.45 2.77
C TRP A 155 6.15 -1.93 2.88
N GLY A 156 5.35 -1.47 3.84
CA GLY A 156 5.14 -0.03 4.10
C GLY A 156 6.41 0.73 4.49
N VAL A 157 7.30 0.10 5.25
CA VAL A 157 8.60 0.69 5.60
C VAL A 157 9.51 0.75 4.37
N SER A 158 9.56 -0.33 3.58
CA SER A 158 10.34 -0.38 2.34
C SER A 158 9.88 0.65 1.31
N LEU A 159 8.57 0.97 1.27
CA LEU A 159 7.99 1.92 0.31
C LEU A 159 8.43 3.39 0.53
N TYR A 160 8.97 3.76 1.69
CA TYR A 160 9.51 5.11 1.86
C TYR A 160 10.64 5.40 0.87
N ILE A 161 11.51 4.42 0.58
CA ILE A 161 12.65 4.61 -0.32
C ILE A 161 12.20 5.02 -1.74
N PRO A 162 11.37 4.24 -2.45
CA PRO A 162 10.94 4.60 -3.80
C PRO A 162 10.03 5.83 -3.83
N VAL A 163 9.20 6.05 -2.80
CA VAL A 163 8.28 7.20 -2.78
C VAL A 163 9.02 8.52 -2.58
N LEU A 164 9.97 8.57 -1.65
CA LEU A 164 10.79 9.78 -1.45
C LEU A 164 11.64 10.07 -2.71
N TRP A 165 12.18 9.03 -3.36
CA TRP A 165 12.91 9.20 -4.60
C TRP A 165 12.02 9.79 -5.71
N LEU A 166 10.80 9.24 -5.90
CA LEU A 166 9.84 9.72 -6.89
C LEU A 166 9.49 11.19 -6.71
N VAL A 167 9.33 11.64 -5.47
CA VAL A 167 8.88 13.01 -5.17
C VAL A 167 10.03 14.02 -5.19
N PHE A 168 11.24 13.66 -4.74
CA PHE A 168 12.33 14.64 -4.60
C PHE A 168 13.36 14.66 -5.72
N VAL A 169 13.71 13.49 -6.27
CA VAL A 169 14.90 13.40 -7.12
C VAL A 169 14.59 13.87 -8.53
N GLY A 170 13.35 13.70 -9.01
CA GLY A 170 12.85 14.16 -10.33
C GLY A 170 13.58 13.59 -11.56
N THR A 171 14.73 12.97 -11.35
CA THR A 171 15.65 12.43 -12.35
C THR A 171 15.68 10.90 -12.22
N HIS A 172 15.85 10.22 -13.36
CA HIS A 172 15.82 8.75 -13.45
C HIS A 172 14.59 8.10 -12.81
N VAL A 173 13.39 8.61 -13.12
CA VAL A 173 12.09 8.12 -12.58
C VAL A 173 11.85 6.63 -12.82
N THR A 174 12.46 6.05 -13.86
CA THR A 174 12.33 4.62 -14.16
C THR A 174 12.83 3.71 -13.03
N ILE A 175 13.88 4.12 -12.31
CA ILE A 175 14.46 3.35 -11.21
C ILE A 175 13.48 3.18 -10.04
N PRO A 176 12.92 4.26 -9.44
CA PRO A 176 12.01 4.10 -8.33
C PRO A 176 10.66 3.48 -8.73
N ILE A 177 10.19 3.64 -9.97
CA ILE A 177 9.04 2.88 -10.49
C ILE A 177 9.35 1.38 -10.51
N ALA A 178 10.50 0.99 -11.06
CA ALA A 178 10.92 -0.41 -11.07
C ALA A 178 11.05 -0.97 -9.64
N MET A 179 11.64 -0.20 -8.71
CA MET A 179 11.75 -0.58 -7.29
C MET A 179 10.37 -0.76 -6.64
N PHE A 180 9.41 0.12 -6.92
CA PHE A 180 8.04 0.00 -6.41
C PHE A 180 7.38 -1.31 -6.90
N CYS A 181 7.51 -1.62 -8.19
CA CYS A 181 7.01 -2.86 -8.78
C CYS A 181 7.68 -4.11 -8.19
N ILE A 182 9.02 -4.10 -8.05
CA ILE A 182 9.79 -5.21 -7.48
C ILE A 182 9.37 -5.47 -6.04
N PHE A 183 9.25 -4.42 -5.21
CA PHE A 183 8.82 -4.56 -3.82
C PHE A 183 7.40 -5.10 -3.70
N TYR A 184 6.49 -4.68 -4.59
CA TYR A 184 5.14 -5.23 -4.63
C TYR A 184 5.15 -6.74 -4.96
N ILE A 185 5.90 -7.15 -5.99
CA ILE A 185 6.02 -8.55 -6.40
C ILE A 185 6.66 -9.41 -5.30
N LEU A 186 7.75 -8.94 -4.69
CA LEU A 186 8.41 -9.65 -3.59
C LEU A 186 7.47 -9.82 -2.39
N CYS A 187 6.74 -8.77 -2.01
CA CYS A 187 5.74 -8.83 -0.94
C CYS A 187 4.69 -9.93 -1.20
N ARG A 188 4.19 -10.03 -2.44
CA ARG A 188 3.23 -11.08 -2.86
C ARG A 188 3.81 -12.48 -2.72
N PHE A 189 5.04 -12.71 -3.22
CA PHE A 189 5.68 -14.01 -3.08
C PHE A 189 5.88 -14.43 -1.62
N VAL A 190 6.25 -13.49 -0.74
CA VAL A 190 6.41 -13.77 0.70
C VAL A 190 5.08 -14.17 1.35
N ILE A 191 3.96 -13.52 0.99
CA ILE A 191 2.62 -13.88 1.48
C ILE A 191 2.24 -15.29 1.01
N ILE A 192 2.45 -15.60 -0.28
CA ILE A 192 2.14 -16.93 -0.83
C ILE A 192 2.98 -18.01 -0.14
N TYR A 193 4.29 -17.80 -0.03
CA TYR A 193 5.21 -18.72 0.64
C TYR A 193 4.77 -19.02 2.08
N LYS A 194 4.42 -17.98 2.86
CA LYS A 194 3.93 -18.15 4.23
C LYS A 194 2.59 -18.87 4.30
N THR A 195 1.69 -18.58 3.36
CA THR A 195 0.39 -19.23 3.30
C THR A 195 0.55 -20.74 3.08
N ILE A 196 1.39 -21.14 2.11
CA ILE A 196 1.72 -22.55 1.87
C ILE A 196 2.32 -23.18 3.13
N ARG A 197 3.34 -22.54 3.72
CA ARG A 197 4.04 -23.09 4.89
C ARG A 197 3.12 -23.30 6.11
N ILE A 198 2.14 -22.43 6.34
CA ILE A 198 1.22 -22.55 7.49
C ILE A 198 0.15 -23.63 7.27
N PHE A 199 -0.33 -23.81 6.04
CA PHE A 199 -1.50 -24.66 5.74
C PHE A 199 -1.17 -26.04 5.14
N HIS A 200 0.06 -26.28 4.65
CA HIS A 200 0.43 -27.51 3.91
C HIS A 200 0.27 -28.84 4.70
N LYS A 201 0.28 -28.84 6.04
CA LYS A 201 0.38 -30.07 6.85
C LYS A 201 -0.92 -30.91 6.92
N LYS A 202 -2.08 -30.38 6.53
CA LYS A 202 -3.38 -31.10 6.58
C LYS A 202 -4.04 -31.12 5.19
N SER A 203 -4.75 -32.20 4.86
CA SER A 203 -5.51 -32.35 3.60
C SER A 203 -6.52 -31.21 3.37
N THR A 204 -7.23 -30.77 4.41
CA THR A 204 -8.12 -29.59 4.34
C THR A 204 -7.37 -28.27 4.09
N GLY A 205 -6.10 -28.22 4.47
CA GLY A 205 -5.22 -27.07 4.20
C GLY A 205 -4.78 -26.97 2.74
N LEU A 206 -4.72 -28.08 2.00
CA LEU A 206 -4.46 -28.06 0.56
C LEU A 206 -5.65 -27.45 -0.21
N LEU A 207 -6.88 -27.79 0.18
CA LEU A 207 -8.08 -27.15 -0.37
C LEU A 207 -8.09 -25.64 -0.09
N TYR A 208 -7.76 -25.22 1.13
CA TYR A 208 -7.62 -23.80 1.47
C TYR A 208 -6.56 -23.10 0.62
N ILE A 209 -5.39 -23.72 0.41
CA ILE A 209 -4.31 -23.16 -0.42
C ILE A 209 -4.76 -22.99 -1.88
N SER A 210 -5.41 -24.01 -2.45
CA SER A 210 -5.92 -23.95 -3.83
C SER A 210 -6.95 -22.83 -3.98
N LEU A 211 -7.91 -22.75 -3.05
CA LEU A 211 -8.96 -21.73 -3.06
C LEU A 211 -8.40 -20.32 -2.82
N TYR A 212 -7.40 -20.18 -1.95
CA TYR A 212 -6.67 -18.94 -1.71
C TYR A 212 -5.97 -18.45 -2.99
N LEU A 213 -5.21 -19.33 -3.66
CA LEU A 213 -4.46 -18.99 -4.86
C LEU A 213 -5.40 -18.58 -5.99
N CYS A 214 -6.50 -19.33 -6.20
CA CYS A 214 -7.44 -19.00 -7.26
C CYS A 214 -8.18 -17.69 -6.97
N THR A 215 -8.71 -17.49 -5.77
CA THR A 215 -9.56 -16.33 -5.45
C THR A 215 -8.75 -15.05 -5.33
N GLN A 216 -7.56 -15.11 -4.75
CA GLN A 216 -6.84 -13.90 -4.33
C GLN A 216 -5.63 -13.52 -5.18
N GLU A 217 -5.05 -14.46 -5.91
CA GLU A 217 -3.86 -14.21 -6.73
C GLU A 217 -4.19 -14.37 -8.23
N ILE A 218 -4.86 -15.45 -8.64
CA ILE A 218 -5.17 -15.71 -10.07
C ILE A 218 -6.35 -14.86 -10.55
N LEU A 219 -7.48 -14.89 -9.84
CA LEU A 219 -8.72 -14.25 -10.26
C LEU A 219 -8.54 -12.72 -10.47
N PRO A 220 -7.84 -11.96 -9.60
CA PRO A 220 -7.60 -10.54 -9.86
C PRO A 220 -6.73 -10.27 -11.08
N LEU A 221 -5.77 -11.15 -11.40
CA LEU A 221 -4.95 -11.03 -12.61
C LEU A 221 -5.77 -11.29 -13.87
N VAL A 222 -6.64 -12.29 -13.83
CA VAL A 222 -7.58 -12.59 -14.94
C VAL A 222 -8.55 -11.43 -15.14
N PHE A 223 -9.14 -10.88 -14.07
CA PHE A 223 -10.00 -9.70 -14.18
C PHE A 223 -9.28 -8.48 -14.73
N LEU A 224 -8.02 -8.27 -14.36
CA LEU A 224 -7.22 -7.17 -14.90
C LEU A 224 -6.96 -7.37 -16.40
N TYR A 225 -6.57 -8.58 -16.81
CA TYR A 225 -6.35 -8.92 -18.21
C TYR A 225 -7.60 -8.71 -19.07
N GLU A 226 -8.73 -9.28 -18.67
CA GLU A 226 -10.02 -9.11 -19.37
C GLU A 226 -10.47 -7.65 -19.37
N GLY A 227 -10.27 -6.93 -18.26
CA GLY A 227 -10.55 -5.50 -18.17
C GLY A 227 -9.72 -4.66 -19.14
N MET A 228 -8.43 -4.98 -19.31
CA MET A 228 -7.57 -4.30 -20.28
C MET A 228 -7.97 -4.60 -21.72
N VAL A 229 -8.31 -5.85 -22.04
CA VAL A 229 -8.79 -6.24 -23.39
C VAL A 229 -10.11 -5.53 -23.70
N TYR A 230 -11.03 -5.49 -22.75
CA TYR A 230 -12.30 -4.78 -22.90
C TYR A 230 -12.08 -3.28 -23.14
N LEU A 231 -11.22 -2.64 -22.34
CA LEU A 231 -10.88 -1.23 -22.51
C LEU A 231 -10.19 -0.95 -23.85
N TYR A 232 -9.26 -1.81 -24.27
CA TYR A 232 -8.58 -1.69 -25.55
C TYR A 232 -9.58 -1.72 -26.71
N ASN A 233 -10.47 -2.72 -26.73
CA ASN A 233 -11.51 -2.85 -27.76
C ASN A 233 -12.50 -1.68 -27.72
N PHE A 234 -12.85 -1.18 -26.53
CA PHE A 234 -13.71 -0.01 -26.39
C PHE A 234 -13.04 1.26 -26.94
N ILE A 235 -11.75 1.46 -26.67
CA ILE A 235 -10.98 2.59 -27.20
C ILE A 235 -10.90 2.48 -28.73
N GLU A 236 -10.51 1.32 -29.26
CA GLU A 236 -10.40 1.09 -30.71
C GLU A 236 -11.72 1.33 -31.43
N THR A 237 -12.83 0.80 -30.91
CA THR A 237 -14.16 1.07 -31.46
C THR A 237 -14.52 2.54 -31.36
N SER A 238 -14.33 3.20 -30.22
CA SER A 238 -14.63 4.63 -30.06
C SER A 238 -13.82 5.54 -30.99
N THR A 239 -12.58 5.16 -31.33
CA THR A 239 -11.75 5.88 -32.31
C THR A 239 -12.15 5.66 -33.76
N LEU A 240 -12.91 4.60 -34.08
CA LEU A 240 -13.41 4.32 -35.43
C LEU A 240 -14.72 5.06 -35.75
N TRP A 241 -15.43 5.58 -34.74
CA TRP A 241 -16.67 6.36 -34.90
C TRP A 241 -16.45 7.89 -34.90
N HIS A 242 -15.19 8.32 -34.92
CA HIS A 242 -14.76 9.71 -35.14
C HIS A 242 -13.98 9.81 -36.46
#